data_AF-A0A914LQG6-F1
#
_entry.id   AF-A0A914LQG6-F1
#
_cell.length_a   1.000
_cell.length_b   1.000
_cell.length_c   1.000
_cell.angle_alpha   90.00
_cell.angle_beta   90.00
_cell.angle_gamma   90.00
#
_symmetry.space_group_name_H-M   'P 1'
#
loop_
_entity.id
_entity.type
_entity.pdbx_description
1 polymer ?
#
loop_
_entity_poly.entity_id
_entity_poly.type
_entity_poly.pdbx_seq_one_letter_code
_entity_poly.pdbx_strand_id
1 'polypeptide(L)'
;MKQAAKQAILQNFSGKWPDTGNESNLIGEAMERRFGGVWMVAVFDIDFDAAYTIVRRSPSYMLFGVNDRAILIAREGNGRKQNKNNPLL
;
A
#
# COMPACT_ATOMS: atom_id res chain seq x y z
N MET A 1 6.57 4.27 -11.81
CA MET A 1 5.85 3.96 -10.56
C MET A 1 4.72 2.95 -10.78
N LYS A 2 3.74 3.23 -11.66
CA LYS A 2 2.61 2.33 -11.97
C LYS A 2 2.98 0.89 -12.35
N GLN A 3 4.00 0.69 -13.19
CA GLN A 3 4.45 -0.65 -13.60
C GLN A 3 5.06 -1.46 -12.46
N ALA A 4 5.84 -0.83 -11.57
CA ALA A 4 6.44 -1.50 -10.41
C ALA A 4 5.36 -1.92 -9.39
N ALA A 5 4.38 -1.05 -9.13
CA ALA A 5 3.24 -1.39 -8.29
C ALA A 5 2.43 -2.56 -8.87
N LYS A 6 2.16 -2.56 -10.19
CA LYS A 6 1.52 -3.69 -10.88
C LYS A 6 2.31 -5.00 -10.69
N GLN A 7 3.63 -4.97 -10.85
CA GLN A 7 4.48 -6.15 -10.65
C GLN A 7 4.47 -6.64 -9.20
N ALA A 8 4.55 -5.73 -8.22
CA ALA A 8 4.48 -6.07 -6.82
C ALA A 8 3.15 -6.74 -6.45
N ILE A 9 2.03 -6.23 -6.97
CA ILE A 9 0.71 -6.85 -6.82
C ILE A 9 0.72 -8.27 -7.43
N LEU A 10 1.12 -8.41 -8.69
CA LEU A 10 1.08 -9.71 -9.38
C LEU A 10 1.95 -10.79 -8.72
N GLN A 11 3.03 -10.40 -8.05
CA GLN A 11 3.95 -11.32 -7.38
C GLN A 11 3.47 -11.76 -5.99
N ASN A 12 2.69 -10.92 -5.30
CA ASN A 12 2.42 -11.11 -3.88
C ASN A 12 0.93 -11.24 -3.54
N PHE A 13 0.02 -10.82 -4.41
CA PHE A 13 -1.41 -10.84 -4.16
C PHE A 13 -2.05 -12.14 -4.66
N SER A 14 -2.52 -13.00 -3.75
CA SER A 14 -3.18 -14.27 -4.08
C SER A 14 -4.70 -14.14 -4.22
N GLY A 15 -5.29 -13.06 -3.70
CA GLY A 15 -6.73 -12.84 -3.68
C GLY A 15 -7.50 -13.69 -2.66
N LYS A 16 -6.81 -14.44 -1.79
CA LYS A 16 -7.42 -15.24 -0.72
C LYS A 16 -7.50 -14.44 0.59
N TRP A 17 -8.67 -14.46 1.23
CA TRP A 17 -8.85 -13.97 2.60
C TRP A 17 -8.58 -15.12 3.58
N PRO A 18 -7.84 -14.96 4.70
CA PRO A 18 -7.40 -13.74 5.39
C PRO A 18 -5.92 -13.36 5.16
N ASP A 19 -5.27 -13.84 4.10
CA ASP A 19 -3.83 -13.64 3.86
C ASP A 19 -3.45 -12.17 3.52
N THR A 20 -4.44 -11.29 3.40
CA THR A 20 -4.30 -9.90 2.94
C THR A 20 -3.34 -9.05 3.78
N GLY A 21 -3.14 -9.36 5.06
CA GLY A 21 -2.17 -8.68 5.92
C GLY A 21 -0.72 -8.90 5.46
N ASN A 22 -0.36 -10.15 5.12
CA ASN A 22 0.98 -10.49 4.68
C ASN A 22 1.26 -9.96 3.26
N GLU A 23 0.27 -10.09 2.37
CA GLU A 23 0.36 -9.59 0.99
C GLU A 23 0.53 -8.07 0.94
N SER A 24 -0.23 -7.34 1.76
CA SER A 24 -0.12 -5.87 1.86
C SER A 24 1.27 -5.46 2.35
N ASN A 25 1.84 -6.17 3.33
CA ASN A 25 3.20 -5.90 3.82
C ASN A 25 4.26 -6.15 2.73
N LEU A 26 4.17 -7.28 2.01
CA LEU A 26 5.12 -7.61 0.94
C LEU A 26 5.07 -6.62 -0.23
N ILE A 27 3.87 -6.17 -0.60
CA ILE A 27 3.68 -5.11 -1.61
C ILE A 27 4.29 -3.80 -1.11
N GLY A 28 4.07 -3.44 0.16
CA GLY A 28 4.67 -2.26 0.79
C GLY A 28 6.19 -2.31 0.73
N GLU A 29 6.81 -3.38 1.22
CA GLU A 29 8.26 -3.60 1.21
C GLU A 29 8.86 -3.57 -0.21
N ALA A 30 8.16 -4.08 -1.22
CA ALA A 30 8.59 -3.99 -2.60
C ALA A 30 8.64 -2.53 -3.09
N MET A 31 7.66 -1.71 -2.71
CA MET A 31 7.63 -0.29 -3.02
C MET A 31 8.71 0.50 -2.26
N GLU A 32 8.90 0.20 -0.97
CA GLU A 32 9.99 0.77 -0.15
C GLU A 32 11.35 0.48 -0.79
N ARG A 33 11.62 -0.78 -1.19
CA ARG A 33 12.87 -1.18 -1.86
C ARG A 33 13.09 -0.46 -3.19
N ARG A 34 12.02 -0.22 -3.96
CA ARG A 34 12.14 0.33 -5.33
C ARG A 34 12.26 1.85 -5.36
N PHE A 35 11.58 2.55 -4.45
CA PHE A 35 11.40 4.01 -4.50
C PHE A 35 11.82 4.75 -3.23
N GLY A 36 12.17 4.02 -2.16
CA GLY A 36 12.49 4.59 -0.86
C GLY A 36 11.28 5.18 -0.12
N GLY A 37 11.48 5.50 1.16
CA GLY A 37 10.41 5.95 2.06
C GLY A 37 9.48 4.82 2.51
N VAL A 38 8.45 5.18 3.28
CA VAL A 38 7.41 4.26 3.78
C VAL A 38 6.19 4.29 2.87
N TRP A 39 5.64 3.11 2.61
CA TRP A 39 4.48 2.91 1.74
C TRP A 39 3.39 2.16 2.47
N MET A 40 2.19 2.73 2.44
CA MET A 40 0.95 2.12 2.92
C MET A 40 0.28 1.36 1.79
N VAL A 41 -0.20 0.15 2.09
CA VAL A 41 -1.00 -0.67 1.19
C VAL A 41 -2.31 -1.01 1.89
N ALA A 42 -3.43 -0.75 1.23
CA ALA A 42 -4.76 -1.10 1.71
C ALA A 42 -5.51 -1.91 0.65
N VAL A 43 -6.17 -2.98 1.05
CA VAL A 43 -6.98 -3.87 0.20
C VAL A 43 -8.42 -3.79 0.66
N PHE A 44 -9.35 -3.58 -0.28
CA PHE A 44 -10.77 -3.39 -0.03
C PHE A 44 -11.61 -4.40 -0.83
N ASP A 45 -12.70 -4.89 -0.24
CA ASP A 45 -13.60 -5.90 -0.82
C ASP A 45 -14.63 -5.31 -1.80
N ILE A 46 -14.89 -4.00 -1.73
CA ILE A 46 -15.99 -3.32 -2.43
C ILE A 46 -15.70 -1.81 -2.54
N ASP A 47 -16.41 -1.12 -3.45
CA ASP A 47 -16.34 0.31 -3.78
C ASP A 47 -15.92 1.18 -2.59
N PHE A 48 -14.62 1.52 -2.55
CA PHE A 48 -14.07 2.37 -1.51
C PHE A 48 -14.01 3.79 -2.06
N ASP A 49 -14.76 4.71 -1.45
CA ASP A 49 -14.58 6.14 -1.62
C ASP A 49 -13.29 6.59 -0.91
N ALA A 50 -12.14 6.15 -1.46
CA ALA A 50 -10.81 6.68 -1.13
C ALA A 50 -10.62 8.11 -1.67
N ALA A 51 -11.69 8.73 -2.19
CA ALA A 51 -11.66 10.04 -2.78
C ALA A 51 -11.48 11.10 -1.68
N TYR A 52 -10.72 12.14 -1.99
CA TYR A 52 -10.50 13.37 -1.22
C TYR A 52 -9.44 13.42 -0.11
N THR A 53 -9.19 12.42 0.73
CA THR A 53 -8.20 12.61 1.83
C THR A 53 -6.79 12.14 1.50
N ILE A 54 -6.61 11.09 0.68
CA ILE A 54 -5.28 10.55 0.35
C ILE A 54 -4.42 11.56 -0.41
N VAL A 55 -5.00 12.30 -1.37
CA VAL A 55 -4.27 13.32 -2.13
C VAL A 55 -3.69 14.40 -1.23
N ARG A 56 -4.35 14.70 -0.09
CA ARG A 56 -3.86 15.67 0.92
C ARG A 56 -2.78 15.08 1.84
N ARG A 57 -2.70 13.76 1.97
CA ARG A 57 -1.85 13.05 2.94
C ARG A 57 -0.66 12.34 2.30
N SER A 58 -0.71 12.09 1.00
CA SER A 58 0.31 11.34 0.28
C SER A 58 0.82 12.11 -0.94
N PRO A 59 2.15 12.33 -1.05
CA PRO A 59 2.74 12.94 -2.24
C PRO A 59 2.72 12.00 -3.46
N SER A 60 2.40 10.71 -3.31
CA SER A 60 2.39 9.73 -4.39
C SER A 60 1.47 8.55 -4.06
N TYR A 61 0.42 8.34 -4.85
CA TYR A 61 -0.51 7.22 -4.65
C TYR A 61 -0.99 6.61 -5.96
N MET A 62 -1.46 5.38 -5.89
CA MET A 62 -2.04 4.61 -7.01
C MET A 62 -3.17 3.71 -6.49
N LEU A 63 -4.20 3.52 -7.32
CA LEU A 63 -5.32 2.61 -7.06
C LEU A 63 -5.39 1.57 -8.18
N PHE A 64 -5.61 0.31 -7.82
CA PHE A 64 -5.72 -0.83 -8.75
C PHE A 64 -6.98 -1.64 -8.44
N GLY A 65 -7.69 -2.10 -9.47
CA GLY A 65 -8.70 -3.16 -9.33
C GLY A 65 -8.09 -4.52 -9.67
N VAL A 66 -8.23 -5.52 -8.79
CA VAL A 66 -7.65 -6.87 -8.94
C VAL A 66 -8.58 -7.90 -8.30
N ASN A 67 -9.10 -8.85 -9.09
CA ASN A 67 -9.97 -9.94 -8.62
C ASN A 67 -11.10 -9.45 -7.68
N ASP A 68 -11.89 -8.47 -8.15
CA ASP A 68 -12.98 -7.82 -7.40
C ASP A 68 -12.52 -7.05 -6.13
N ARG A 69 -11.23 -6.83 -5.96
CA ARG A 69 -10.65 -6.02 -4.86
C ARG A 69 -10.11 -4.70 -5.39
N ALA A 70 -10.21 -3.67 -4.56
CA ALA A 70 -9.47 -2.43 -4.76
C ALA A 70 -8.20 -2.43 -3.91
N ILE A 71 -7.05 -2.14 -4.52
CA ILE A 71 -5.75 -2.04 -3.85
C ILE A 71 -5.26 -0.61 -3.97
N LEU A 72 -5.18 0.09 -2.84
CA LEU A 72 -4.55 1.39 -2.71
C LEU A 72 -3.09 1.20 -2.29
N ILE A 73 -2.19 1.89 -2.98
CA ILE A 73 -0.78 2.01 -2.61
C ILE A 73 -0.45 3.49 -2.51
N ALA A 74 -0.01 3.96 -1.34
CA ALA A 74 0.26 5.37 -1.08
C ALA A 74 1.56 5.56 -0.30
N ARG A 75 2.33 6.58 -0.65
CA ARG A 75 3.53 6.96 0.11
C ARG A 75 3.13 7.74 1.35
N GLU A 76 3.64 7.42 2.52
CA GLU A 76 3.31 8.15 3.74
C GLU A 76 3.98 9.54 3.76
N GLY A 77 3.20 10.57 4.11
CA GLY A 77 3.58 11.99 4.10
C GLY A 77 4.52 12.43 5.21
N ASN A 78 5.61 11.68 5.41
CA ASN A 78 6.74 11.92 6.32
C ASN A 78 7.74 10.74 6.32
N GLY A 79 7.41 9.62 5.65
CA GLY A 79 8.35 8.65 5.07
C GLY A 79 9.35 7.97 6.01
N ARG A 80 9.19 8.11 7.33
CA ARG A 80 10.05 7.48 8.34
C ARG A 80 9.31 6.33 8.98
N LYS A 81 9.84 5.11 8.81
CA LYS A 81 9.42 3.95 9.59
C LYS A 81 9.69 4.32 11.05
N GLN A 82 8.66 4.51 11.86
CA GLN A 82 8.88 4.74 13.27
C GLN A 82 9.51 3.47 13.84
N ASN A 83 10.76 3.58 14.28
CA ASN A 83 11.39 2.50 15.03
C ASN A 83 10.56 2.28 16.29
N LYS A 84 10.16 1.03 16.54
CA LYS A 84 9.36 0.56 17.70
C LYS A 84 9.99 0.82 19.09
N ASN A 85 11.03 1.63 19.18
CA ASN A 85 11.71 2.00 20.42
C ASN A 85 11.31 3.40 20.92
N ASN A 86 10.19 3.98 20.46
CA ASN A 86 9.67 5.20 21.05
C ASN A 86 8.52 4.86 22.02
N PRO A 87 8.76 4.82 23.34
CA PRO A 87 7.76 4.43 24.35
C PRO A 87 6.67 5.50 24.58
N LEU A 88 6.53 6.48 23.67
CA LEU A 88 5.58 7.58 23.77
C LEU A 88 4.53 7.58 22.64
N LEU A 89 4.35 6.45 21.98
CA LEU A 89 3.17 6.13 21.16
C LEU A 89 2.55 4.81 21.61
#